data_AF-A0AAV9WES8-F1
#
_entry.id   AF-A0AAV9WES8-F1
#
_cell.length_a   1.000
_cell.length_b   1.000
_cell.length_c   1.000
_cell.angle_alpha   90.00
_cell.angle_beta   90.00
_cell.angle_gamma   90.00
#
_symmetry.space_group_name_H-M   'P 1'
#
loop_
_entity.id
_entity.type
_entity.pdbx_description
1 polymer ?
#
loop_
_entity_poly.entity_id
_entity_poly.type
_entity_poly.pdbx_seq_one_letter_code
_entity_poly.pdbx_strand_id
1 'polypeptide(L)'
;MAATQACVTASERERKDVFTYEENQVNYPYYFPQTGDLQKSHQSFRVQLPSPDSDRDETDFKDGRFYRTFHRDLKYILKRTDLRAHKYTFVTQDHDSGREIVHSVLWDYETGHVRISPMFKSSEFDALRKKNTPRRCVTRNGLHDCYASITGGNIEAQGFWIPYLAAKAICSRFCYSIRDALSPIFGNDFPALCEKEREKILSSGKVYGSEETLQIESSIVEAVKAKQSVVEWQIYVEEGVTRADRQEKLPPIEDAWRQYLMACKGLRMPPRLSYPESPAEQQEAEIQAASILMELSAHASHA
;
A
#
# COMPACT_ATOMS: atom_id res chain seq x y z
N MET A 1 65.04 16.31 -29.94
CA MET A 1 64.01 15.57 -30.71
C MET A 1 62.78 15.53 -29.81
N ALA A 2 61.77 16.37 -30.02
CA ALA A 2 60.66 16.17 -30.99
C ALA A 2 59.99 14.79 -30.80
N ALA A 3 58.69 14.61 -30.66
CA ALA A 3 57.51 15.48 -30.59
C ALA A 3 56.28 14.59 -30.25
N THR A 4 55.19 15.22 -29.73
CA THR A 4 53.74 14.89 -29.94
C THR A 4 53.19 13.48 -29.58
N GLN A 5 51.95 13.23 -29.10
CA GLN A 5 50.62 13.83 -29.31
C GLN A 5 49.63 13.18 -28.28
N ALA A 6 48.94 13.94 -27.41
CA ALA A 6 47.49 14.25 -27.39
C ALA A 6 46.46 13.09 -27.49
N CYS A 7 45.52 13.02 -26.52
CA CYS A 7 44.02 13.15 -26.64
C CYS A 7 43.31 12.40 -25.47
N VAL A 8 42.58 13.07 -24.56
CA VAL A 8 41.10 13.16 -24.47
C VAL A 8 40.45 11.77 -24.27
N THR A 9 39.84 11.41 -23.14
CA THR A 9 38.53 11.88 -22.61
C THR A 9 38.33 11.55 -21.12
N ALA A 10 37.50 12.35 -20.47
CA ALA A 10 36.82 11.99 -19.23
C ALA A 10 35.65 11.02 -19.51
N SER A 11 35.54 9.93 -18.76
CA SER A 11 34.25 9.28 -18.46
C SER A 11 34.37 8.38 -17.23
N GLU A 12 33.27 8.32 -16.47
CA GLU A 12 32.88 7.21 -15.60
C GLU A 12 33.64 7.04 -14.27
N ARG A 13 33.49 8.05 -13.40
CA ARG A 13 33.29 7.76 -11.97
C ARG A 13 31.85 7.25 -11.80
N GLU A 14 31.68 5.94 -11.85
CA GLU A 14 30.51 5.25 -11.31
C GLU A 14 30.35 5.64 -9.82
N ARG A 15 29.42 6.54 -9.53
CA ARG A 15 28.80 6.60 -8.21
C ARG A 15 27.93 5.35 -8.07
N LYS A 16 28.51 4.29 -7.52
CA LYS A 16 27.73 3.24 -6.87
C LYS A 16 27.17 3.81 -5.57
N ASP A 17 26.04 4.52 -5.67
CA ASP A 17 25.17 4.75 -4.53
C ASP A 17 24.53 3.40 -4.19
N VAL A 18 25.23 2.64 -3.34
CA VAL A 18 24.73 1.39 -2.76
C VAL A 18 23.62 1.76 -1.79
N PHE A 19 22.39 1.79 -2.29
CA PHE A 19 21.19 1.81 -1.44
C PHE A 19 21.02 0.41 -0.83
N THR A 20 21.51 0.23 0.40
CA THR A 20 21.17 -0.92 1.24
C THR A 20 19.68 -0.91 1.56
N TYR A 21 18.96 -1.89 1.03
CA TYR A 21 17.56 -2.18 1.36
C TYR A 21 17.51 -2.86 2.73
N GLU A 22 17.00 -2.18 3.77
CA GLU A 22 16.66 -2.84 5.04
C GLU A 22 15.31 -3.54 4.91
N GLU A 23 15.33 -4.86 5.08
CA GLU A 23 14.26 -5.82 4.80
C GLU A 23 13.04 -5.71 5.74
N ASN A 24 13.08 -4.80 6.72
CA ASN A 24 12.13 -4.70 7.83
C ASN A 24 11.25 -3.43 7.83
N GLN A 25 11.36 -2.54 6.85
CA GLN A 25 10.58 -1.29 6.87
C GLN A 25 9.17 -1.48 6.30
N VAL A 26 8.37 -2.18 7.08
CA VAL A 26 6.94 -1.87 7.19
C VAL A 26 6.83 -0.37 7.52
N ASN A 27 5.75 0.31 7.12
CA ASN A 27 5.33 1.53 7.83
C ASN A 27 4.80 1.15 9.23
N TYR A 28 5.67 0.51 10.01
CA TYR A 28 5.51 0.09 11.38
C TYR A 28 6.82 0.48 12.09
N PRO A 29 6.75 1.32 13.14
CA PRO A 29 5.55 1.96 13.69
C PRO A 29 5.01 3.10 12.78
N TYR A 30 3.93 3.77 13.22
CA TYR A 30 3.40 4.99 12.60
C TYR A 30 4.52 5.89 12.12
N TYR A 31 4.38 6.45 10.92
CA TYR A 31 5.38 7.40 10.46
C TYR A 31 5.24 8.70 11.27
N PHE A 32 6.21 8.97 12.15
CA PHE A 32 6.23 10.20 12.94
C PHE A 32 6.71 11.39 12.10
N PRO A 33 6.10 12.57 12.24
CA PRO A 33 6.49 13.74 11.47
C PRO A 33 7.94 14.16 11.80
N GLN A 34 8.80 14.11 10.79
CA GLN A 34 10.24 14.37 10.93
C GLN A 34 10.62 15.84 10.72
N THR A 35 9.73 16.64 10.13
CA THR A 35 9.96 18.07 9.86
C THR A 35 9.07 18.93 10.75
N GLY A 36 9.58 20.09 11.17
CA GLY A 36 8.81 21.04 11.99
C GLY A 36 7.52 21.53 11.32
N ASP A 37 7.50 21.64 10.00
CA ASP A 37 6.32 22.05 9.25
C ASP A 37 5.24 20.96 9.24
N LEU A 38 5.64 19.69 9.07
CA LEU A 38 4.70 18.58 9.14
C LEU A 38 4.14 18.40 10.56
N GLN A 39 4.95 18.65 11.60
CA GLN A 39 4.47 18.66 12.99
C GLN A 39 3.40 19.73 13.22
N LYS A 40 3.63 20.96 12.74
CA LYS A 40 2.61 22.04 12.81
C LYS A 40 1.34 21.68 12.06
N SER A 41 1.48 21.09 10.87
CA SER A 41 0.33 20.64 10.09
C SER A 41 -0.45 19.55 10.82
N HIS A 42 0.23 18.58 11.43
CA HIS A 42 -0.40 17.55 12.27
C HIS A 42 -1.15 18.14 13.47
N GLN A 43 -0.62 19.18 14.09
CA GLN A 43 -1.32 19.92 15.14
C GLN A 43 -2.58 20.61 14.60
N SER A 44 -2.51 21.20 13.40
CA SER A 44 -3.66 21.87 12.77
C SER A 44 -4.80 20.88 12.47
N PHE A 45 -4.46 19.68 12.00
CA PHE A 45 -5.40 18.59 11.78
C PHE A 45 -5.77 17.83 13.07
N ARG A 46 -5.19 18.21 14.22
CA ARG A 46 -5.36 17.53 15.51
C ARG A 46 -5.17 16.00 15.36
N VAL A 47 -4.11 15.60 14.66
CA VAL A 47 -3.81 14.18 14.42
C VAL A 47 -3.58 13.50 15.75
N GLN A 48 -4.42 12.51 16.07
CA GLN A 48 -4.27 11.68 17.27
C GLN A 48 -3.82 10.28 16.86
N LEU A 49 -2.53 10.04 17.04
CA LEU A 49 -1.96 8.70 17.01
C LEU A 49 -2.32 7.99 18.33
N PRO A 50 -2.40 6.65 18.36
CA PRO A 50 -2.52 5.94 19.62
C PRO A 50 -1.32 6.28 20.51
N SER A 51 -1.59 6.70 21.74
CA SER A 51 -0.51 6.94 22.69
C SER A 51 0.12 5.60 23.07
N PRO A 52 1.46 5.50 23.17
CA PRO A 52 2.06 4.50 24.03
C PRO A 52 1.62 4.83 25.46
N ASP A 53 0.67 4.08 26.01
CA ASP A 53 0.41 4.16 27.45
C ASP A 53 1.66 3.62 28.17
N SER A 54 2.19 4.39 29.13
CA SER A 54 3.39 4.01 29.91
C SER A 54 3.20 2.80 30.83
N ASP A 55 1.97 2.28 30.94
CA ASP A 55 1.60 1.12 31.77
C ASP A 55 1.33 -0.14 30.93
N ARG A 56 1.53 -0.10 29.62
CA ARG A 56 1.27 -1.22 28.73
C ARG A 56 2.58 -1.73 28.15
N ASP A 57 2.84 -3.02 28.40
CA ASP A 57 3.99 -3.78 27.90
C ASP A 57 4.18 -3.55 26.38
N GLU A 58 5.41 -3.57 25.85
CA GLU A 58 5.70 -3.30 24.42
C GLU A 58 4.90 -4.18 23.44
N THR A 59 4.30 -5.27 23.96
CA THR A 59 3.38 -6.15 23.23
C THR A 59 1.99 -5.54 22.98
N ASP A 60 1.64 -4.40 23.60
CA ASP A 60 0.31 -3.77 23.59
C ASP A 60 0.20 -2.57 22.61
N PHE A 61 1.27 -2.21 21.89
CA PHE A 61 1.16 -1.42 20.64
C PHE A 61 0.28 -2.14 19.59
N LYS A 62 -0.01 -3.41 19.85
CA LYS A 62 -1.15 -4.16 19.33
C LYS A 62 -2.44 -3.65 19.98
N ASP A 63 -2.89 -2.43 19.66
CA ASP A 63 -4.34 -2.10 19.68
C ASP A 63 -5.05 -2.87 18.53
N GLY A 64 -4.68 -4.14 18.36
CA GLY A 64 -5.29 -5.15 17.53
C GLY A 64 -6.59 -5.58 18.21
N ARG A 65 -7.50 -4.61 18.39
CA ARG A 65 -8.91 -4.94 18.52
C ARG A 65 -9.29 -5.69 17.26
N PHE A 66 -9.25 -7.01 17.36
CA PHE A 66 -9.61 -7.93 16.32
C PHE A 66 -11.01 -7.57 15.84
N TYR A 67 -11.09 -6.89 14.71
CA TYR A 67 -12.38 -6.60 14.10
C TYR A 67 -12.83 -7.91 13.46
N ARG A 68 -13.55 -8.74 14.20
CA ARG A 68 -14.19 -9.94 13.65
C ARG A 68 -15.34 -9.51 12.76
N THR A 69 -15.35 -10.05 11.56
CA THR A 69 -16.40 -9.82 10.59
C THR A 69 -16.70 -11.15 9.92
N PHE A 70 -17.99 -11.45 9.80
CA PHE A 70 -18.45 -12.72 9.25
C PHE A 70 -18.47 -12.72 7.72
N HIS A 71 -17.78 -11.77 7.08
CA HIS A 71 -17.78 -11.64 5.63
C HIS A 71 -16.83 -12.65 4.99
N ARG A 72 -17.36 -13.53 4.13
CA ARG A 72 -16.58 -14.55 3.41
C ARG A 72 -15.48 -13.95 2.53
N ASP A 73 -15.71 -12.77 1.97
CA ASP A 73 -14.76 -12.12 1.05
C ASP A 73 -13.41 -11.77 1.72
N LEU A 74 -13.40 -11.48 3.02
CA LEU A 74 -12.16 -11.20 3.75
C LEU A 74 -11.24 -12.42 3.79
N LYS A 75 -11.81 -13.62 3.82
CA LYS A 75 -11.02 -14.84 3.79
C LYS A 75 -10.18 -14.94 2.52
N TYR A 76 -10.73 -14.54 1.38
CA TYR A 76 -10.06 -14.69 0.09
C TYR A 76 -9.18 -13.48 -0.28
N ILE A 77 -9.50 -12.29 0.27
CA ILE A 77 -8.73 -11.06 0.00
C ILE A 77 -7.65 -10.84 1.06
N LEU A 78 -7.93 -11.19 2.32
CA LEU A 78 -7.06 -10.95 3.47
C LEU A 78 -6.51 -12.24 4.09
N LYS A 79 -6.83 -13.43 3.54
CA LYS A 79 -6.47 -14.74 4.10
C LYS A 79 -7.08 -15.03 5.48
N ARG A 80 -8.02 -14.22 5.95
CA ARG A 80 -8.49 -14.22 7.35
C ARG A 80 -9.91 -13.73 7.53
N THR A 81 -10.45 -13.90 8.74
CA THR A 81 -11.83 -13.48 9.11
C THR A 81 -11.86 -12.32 10.13
N ASP A 82 -10.69 -11.83 10.51
CA ASP A 82 -10.47 -10.71 11.43
C ASP A 82 -9.61 -9.62 10.76
N LEU A 83 -9.64 -8.39 11.25
CA LEU A 83 -8.66 -7.36 10.87
C LEU A 83 -7.74 -7.08 12.05
N ARG A 84 -6.46 -6.96 11.75
CA ARG A 84 -5.45 -6.44 12.69
C ARG A 84 -5.06 -5.06 12.21
N ALA A 85 -5.86 -4.07 12.61
CA ALA A 85 -5.77 -2.73 12.08
C ALA A 85 -5.21 -1.74 13.10
N HIS A 86 -4.30 -0.90 12.63
CA HIS A 86 -3.96 0.33 13.32
C HIS A 86 -5.00 1.40 13.02
N LYS A 87 -5.23 2.29 13.99
CA LYS A 87 -6.18 3.40 13.90
C LYS A 87 -5.49 4.69 14.29
N TYR A 88 -5.77 5.76 13.57
CA TYR A 88 -5.56 7.12 14.08
C TYR A 88 -6.71 8.01 13.62
N THR A 89 -6.82 9.19 14.22
CA THR A 89 -7.83 10.16 13.82
C THR A 89 -7.22 11.48 13.41
N PHE A 90 -7.94 12.21 12.57
CA PHE A 90 -7.67 13.61 12.26
C PHE A 90 -9.00 14.35 12.10
N VAL A 91 -8.95 15.67 12.23
CA VAL A 91 -10.14 16.54 12.20
C VAL A 91 -10.09 17.41 10.95
N THR A 92 -11.21 17.50 10.24
CA THR A 92 -11.45 18.51 9.21
C THR A 92 -12.66 19.34 9.57
N GLN A 93 -12.85 20.47 8.89
CA GLN A 93 -14.11 21.22 8.95
C GLN A 93 -14.99 20.83 7.76
N ASP A 94 -16.28 20.68 8.02
CA ASP A 94 -17.27 20.54 6.96
C ASP A 94 -17.37 21.84 6.17
N HIS A 95 -17.28 21.75 4.84
CA HIS A 95 -17.30 22.93 3.98
C HIS A 95 -18.63 23.70 4.06
N ASP A 96 -19.74 22.99 4.30
CA ASP A 96 -21.08 23.59 4.26
C ASP A 96 -21.53 24.10 5.63
N SER A 97 -21.26 23.34 6.70
CA SER A 97 -21.73 23.67 8.05
C SER A 97 -20.66 24.24 8.98
N GLY A 98 -19.38 24.23 8.58
CA GLY A 98 -18.25 24.62 9.43
C GLY A 98 -18.02 23.71 10.64
N ARG A 99 -18.80 22.62 10.77
CA ARG A 99 -18.70 21.69 11.90
C ARG A 99 -17.44 20.86 11.79
N GLU A 100 -16.82 20.60 12.94
CA GLU A 100 -15.70 19.66 13.01
C GLU A 100 -16.19 18.24 12.69
N ILE A 101 -15.49 17.59 11.77
CA ILE A 101 -15.67 16.18 11.42
C ILE A 101 -14.41 15.43 11.81
N VAL A 102 -14.57 14.41 12.66
CA VAL A 102 -13.50 13.50 13.02
C VAL A 102 -13.48 12.34 12.02
N HIS A 103 -12.34 12.16 11.35
CA HIS A 103 -12.09 11.04 10.44
C HIS A 103 -11.21 10.01 11.13
N SER A 104 -11.55 8.73 10.98
CA SER A 104 -10.73 7.63 11.49
C SER A 104 -10.07 6.90 10.33
N VAL A 105 -8.75 6.90 10.28
CA VAL A 105 -7.98 6.13 9.30
C VAL A 105 -7.65 4.78 9.91
N LEU A 106 -7.93 3.71 9.15
CA LEU A 106 -7.62 2.35 9.54
C LEU A 106 -6.81 1.68 8.43
N TRP A 107 -5.78 0.92 8.81
CA TRP A 107 -5.09 0.01 7.90
C TRP A 107 -4.69 -1.27 8.62
N ASP A 108 -4.85 -2.38 7.93
CA ASP A 108 -4.46 -3.70 8.41
C ASP A 108 -2.94 -3.83 8.19
N TYR A 109 -2.20 -3.97 9.30
CA TYR A 109 -0.73 -3.95 9.25
C TYR A 109 -0.14 -5.28 8.77
N GLU A 110 -0.91 -6.37 8.74
CA GLU A 110 -0.44 -7.67 8.26
C GLU A 110 -0.63 -7.80 6.76
N THR A 111 -1.80 -7.44 6.26
CA THR A 111 -2.13 -7.56 4.83
C THR A 111 -1.72 -6.32 4.04
N GLY A 112 -1.58 -5.18 4.72
CA GLY A 112 -1.33 -3.89 4.09
C GLY A 112 -2.56 -3.29 3.41
N HIS A 113 -3.77 -3.72 3.78
CA HIS A 113 -5.00 -3.12 3.25
C HIS A 113 -5.38 -1.86 4.01
N VAL A 114 -5.78 -0.83 3.29
CA VAL A 114 -6.16 0.48 3.82
C VAL A 114 -7.64 0.70 3.60
N ARG A 115 -8.34 1.15 4.65
CA ARG A 115 -9.73 1.57 4.55
C ARG A 115 -9.82 2.95 3.93
N ILE A 116 -10.24 3.05 2.67
CA ILE A 116 -10.22 4.30 1.90
C ILE A 116 -11.45 5.19 2.09
N SER A 117 -12.55 4.64 2.62
CA SER A 117 -13.81 5.39 2.75
C SER A 117 -13.70 6.72 3.51
N PRO A 118 -12.92 6.84 4.60
CA PRO A 118 -12.68 8.11 5.29
C PRO A 118 -12.05 9.18 4.37
N MET A 119 -11.09 8.81 3.52
CA MET A 119 -10.42 9.76 2.63
C MET A 119 -11.38 10.40 1.64
N PHE A 120 -12.33 9.63 1.09
CA PHE A 120 -13.40 10.16 0.24
C PHE A 120 -14.37 11.07 1.01
N LYS A 121 -14.65 10.77 2.28
CA LYS A 121 -15.54 11.60 3.12
C LYS A 121 -14.89 12.91 3.54
N SER A 122 -13.57 12.92 3.73
CA SER A 122 -12.77 14.12 4.04
C SER A 122 -12.39 14.94 2.81
N SER A 123 -12.83 14.54 1.61
CA SER A 123 -12.55 15.24 0.36
C SER A 123 -13.19 16.63 0.34
N GLU A 124 -12.46 17.62 -0.16
CA GLU A 124 -12.99 18.96 -0.46
C GLU A 124 -13.93 18.97 -1.69
N PHE A 125 -13.95 17.88 -2.46
CA PHE A 125 -14.80 17.73 -3.64
C PHE A 125 -16.08 16.94 -3.35
N ASP A 126 -17.24 17.59 -3.46
CA ASP A 126 -18.57 17.00 -3.23
C ASP A 126 -18.87 15.77 -4.07
N ALA A 127 -18.40 15.78 -5.32
CA ALA A 127 -18.55 14.64 -6.21
C ALA A 127 -17.90 13.37 -5.64
N LEU A 128 -16.82 13.52 -4.87
CA LEU A 128 -16.09 12.41 -4.25
C LEU A 128 -16.68 11.98 -2.90
N ARG A 129 -17.39 12.85 -2.18
CA ARG A 129 -18.03 12.54 -0.89
C ARG A 129 -19.21 11.55 -1.01
N LYS A 130 -19.71 11.28 -2.23
CA LYS A 130 -20.85 10.38 -2.47
C LYS A 130 -20.54 8.94 -2.05
N LYS A 131 -21.52 8.27 -1.44
CA LYS A 131 -21.41 6.91 -0.87
C LYS A 131 -20.81 5.87 -1.84
N ASN A 132 -21.15 5.96 -3.13
CA ASN A 132 -20.75 4.97 -4.14
C ASN A 132 -19.42 5.31 -4.85
N THR A 133 -18.84 6.49 -4.62
CA THR A 133 -17.61 6.91 -5.31
C THR A 133 -16.42 5.99 -5.01
N PRO A 134 -16.18 5.52 -3.77
CA PRO A 134 -15.12 4.54 -3.50
C PRO A 134 -15.26 3.27 -4.37
N ARG A 135 -16.48 2.71 -4.46
CA ARG A 135 -16.75 1.52 -5.28
C ARG A 135 -16.42 1.77 -6.75
N ARG A 136 -16.92 2.89 -7.31
CA ARG A 136 -16.68 3.26 -8.71
C ARG A 136 -15.19 3.45 -9.00
N CYS A 137 -14.46 4.06 -8.07
CA CYS A 137 -13.02 4.25 -8.18
C CYS A 137 -12.28 2.90 -8.23
N VAL A 138 -12.60 1.97 -7.33
CA VAL A 138 -12.00 0.62 -7.30
C VAL A 138 -12.31 -0.16 -8.58
N THR A 139 -13.58 -0.15 -9.03
CA THR A 139 -13.99 -0.83 -10.27
C THR A 139 -13.29 -0.25 -11.50
N ARG A 140 -13.20 1.09 -11.60
CA ARG A 140 -12.54 1.76 -12.73
C ARG A 140 -11.05 1.44 -12.82
N ASN A 141 -10.40 1.21 -11.69
CA ASN A 141 -8.99 0.82 -11.62
C ASN A 141 -8.76 -0.70 -11.78
N GLY A 142 -9.80 -1.49 -12.05
CA GLY A 142 -9.67 -2.92 -12.26
C GLY A 142 -9.26 -3.71 -11.02
N LEU A 143 -9.51 -3.17 -9.81
CA LEU A 143 -9.10 -3.73 -8.53
C LEU A 143 -10.18 -4.62 -7.89
N HIS A 144 -11.12 -5.14 -8.67
CA HIS A 144 -12.30 -5.84 -8.17
C HIS A 144 -11.99 -7.17 -7.45
N ASP A 145 -10.87 -7.81 -7.81
CA ASP A 145 -10.41 -9.05 -7.15
C ASP A 145 -9.47 -8.79 -5.97
N CYS A 146 -9.09 -7.52 -5.75
CA CYS A 146 -8.09 -7.13 -4.76
C CYS A 146 -8.68 -6.22 -3.67
N TYR A 147 -10.00 -6.11 -3.53
CA TYR A 147 -10.62 -5.23 -2.53
C TYR A 147 -11.66 -5.96 -1.69
N ALA A 148 -11.71 -5.63 -0.40
CA ALA A 148 -12.78 -6.09 0.48
C ALA A 148 -13.81 -4.98 0.69
N SER A 149 -15.10 -5.32 0.48
CA SER A 149 -16.23 -4.48 0.89
C SER A 149 -16.79 -5.01 2.20
N ILE A 150 -16.44 -4.38 3.32
CA ILE A 150 -16.96 -4.80 4.62
C ILE A 150 -18.27 -4.08 4.88
N THR A 151 -19.35 -4.85 4.89
CA THR A 151 -20.69 -4.39 5.26
C THR A 151 -21.19 -5.20 6.47
N GLY A 152 -21.79 -4.52 7.45
CA GLY A 152 -22.17 -5.14 8.72
C GLY A 152 -21.00 -5.37 9.69
N GLY A 153 -21.28 -5.97 10.85
CA GLY A 153 -20.30 -6.14 11.91
C GLY A 153 -19.88 -4.81 12.57
N ASN A 154 -18.62 -4.71 12.99
CA ASN A 154 -18.11 -3.51 13.64
C ASN A 154 -18.18 -2.28 12.70
N ILE A 155 -18.90 -1.24 13.13
CA ILE A 155 -19.18 -0.02 12.35
C ILE A 155 -17.90 0.70 11.92
N GLU A 156 -16.86 0.72 12.75
CA GLU A 156 -15.61 1.42 12.43
C GLU A 156 -14.84 0.75 11.30
N ALA A 157 -14.93 -0.58 11.19
CA ALA A 157 -14.27 -1.37 10.17
C ALA A 157 -15.02 -1.36 8.82
N GLN A 158 -16.29 -0.94 8.79
CA GLN A 158 -17.09 -0.92 7.57
C GLN A 158 -16.51 0.05 6.53
N GLY A 159 -16.61 -0.36 5.26
CA GLY A 159 -16.13 0.41 4.12
C GLY A 159 -15.34 -0.43 3.11
N PHE A 160 -14.67 0.28 2.21
CA PHE A 160 -13.82 -0.32 1.18
C PHE A 160 -12.37 -0.39 1.67
N TRP A 161 -11.79 -1.58 1.59
CA TRP A 161 -10.41 -1.86 1.93
C TRP A 161 -9.66 -2.25 0.67
N ILE A 162 -8.56 -1.56 0.37
CA ILE A 162 -7.72 -1.84 -0.80
C ILE A 162 -6.24 -1.88 -0.43
N PRO A 163 -5.40 -2.56 -1.23
CA PRO A 163 -3.97 -2.65 -0.99
C PRO A 163 -3.31 -1.27 -0.92
N TYR A 164 -2.36 -1.14 0.00
CA TYR A 164 -1.66 0.11 0.30
C TYR A 164 -1.18 0.88 -0.94
N LEU A 165 -0.57 0.21 -1.91
CA LEU A 165 -0.07 0.86 -3.12
C LEU A 165 -1.20 1.53 -3.91
N ALA A 166 -2.32 0.84 -4.08
CA ALA A 166 -3.51 1.41 -4.71
C ALA A 166 -4.10 2.54 -3.86
N ALA A 167 -4.15 2.39 -2.53
CA ALA A 167 -4.63 3.43 -1.62
C ALA A 167 -3.80 4.71 -1.72
N LYS A 168 -2.46 4.61 -1.63
CA LYS A 168 -1.54 5.74 -1.74
C LYS A 168 -1.67 6.43 -3.10
N ALA A 169 -1.70 5.65 -4.19
CA ALA A 169 -1.83 6.18 -5.53
C ALA A 169 -3.18 6.87 -5.78
N ILE A 170 -4.30 6.29 -5.34
CA ILE A 170 -5.63 6.89 -5.45
C ILE A 170 -5.71 8.17 -4.60
N CYS A 171 -5.25 8.14 -3.34
CA CYS A 171 -5.35 9.29 -2.44
C CYS A 171 -4.49 10.47 -2.90
N SER A 172 -3.31 10.23 -3.51
CA SER A 172 -2.52 11.32 -4.10
C SER A 172 -3.30 12.12 -5.18
N ARG A 173 -4.27 11.43 -5.79
CA ARG A 173 -5.28 11.87 -6.77
C ARG A 173 -6.14 13.08 -6.36
N PHE A 174 -6.46 13.19 -5.07
CA PHE A 174 -7.50 14.11 -4.60
C PHE A 174 -7.35 14.58 -3.15
N CYS A 175 -6.45 13.99 -2.37
CA CYS A 175 -6.26 14.31 -0.95
C CYS A 175 -5.28 15.47 -0.71
N TYR A 176 -5.05 16.36 -1.67
CA TYR A 176 -4.09 17.46 -1.49
C TYR A 176 -4.41 18.28 -0.23
N SER A 177 -5.68 18.64 0.00
CA SER A 177 -6.07 19.46 1.16
C SER A 177 -5.84 18.80 2.52
N ILE A 178 -5.77 17.47 2.58
CA ILE A 178 -5.56 16.70 3.82
C ILE A 178 -4.25 15.90 3.80
N ARG A 179 -3.35 16.18 2.85
CA ARG A 179 -2.18 15.34 2.54
C ARG A 179 -1.26 15.13 3.75
N ASP A 180 -1.11 16.16 4.58
CA ASP A 180 -0.28 16.10 5.77
C ASP A 180 -0.91 15.20 6.85
N ALA A 181 -2.23 15.23 7.01
CA ALA A 181 -2.95 14.34 7.92
C ALA A 181 -2.86 12.85 7.51
N LEU A 182 -2.49 12.57 6.26
CA LEU A 182 -2.32 11.22 5.73
C LEU A 182 -0.85 10.74 5.74
N SER A 183 0.10 11.58 6.15
CA SER A 183 1.50 11.15 6.26
C SER A 183 1.76 10.05 7.30
N PRO A 184 0.99 9.89 8.41
CA PRO A 184 1.22 8.77 9.34
C PRO A 184 1.08 7.39 8.70
N ILE A 185 0.23 7.27 7.68
CA ILE A 185 0.03 6.02 6.91
C ILE A 185 0.86 6.01 5.63
N PHE A 186 0.88 7.09 4.85
CA PHE A 186 1.48 7.10 3.52
C PHE A 186 2.95 7.57 3.48
N GLY A 187 3.49 8.02 4.61
CA GLY A 187 4.86 8.51 4.76
C GLY A 187 5.00 10.02 4.52
N ASN A 188 6.16 10.56 4.93
CA ASN A 188 6.53 11.97 4.76
C ASN A 188 6.61 12.45 3.32
N ASP A 189 6.82 11.54 2.37
CA ASP A 189 6.87 11.83 0.94
C ASP A 189 5.47 12.06 0.35
N PHE A 190 4.42 11.68 1.08
CA PHE A 190 3.06 11.74 0.57
C PHE A 190 2.56 13.17 0.27
N PRO A 191 2.81 14.20 1.11
CA PRO A 191 2.49 15.59 0.75
C PRO A 191 3.09 16.04 -0.58
N ALA A 192 4.38 15.77 -0.80
CA ALA A 192 5.06 16.10 -2.04
C ALA A 192 4.50 15.30 -3.25
N LEU A 193 4.14 14.04 -3.03
CA LEU A 193 3.48 13.21 -4.04
C LEU A 193 2.12 13.80 -4.45
N CYS A 194 1.30 14.23 -3.49
CA CYS A 194 0.02 14.89 -3.76
C CYS A 194 0.20 16.17 -4.58
N GLU A 195 1.23 16.96 -4.27
CA GLU A 195 1.56 18.19 -5.00
C GLU A 195 1.93 17.90 -6.46
N LYS A 196 2.85 16.96 -6.67
CA LYS A 196 3.26 16.51 -8.00
C LYS A 196 2.09 15.98 -8.84
N GLU A 197 1.24 15.14 -8.25
CA GLU A 197 0.07 14.59 -8.96
C GLU A 197 -0.97 15.68 -9.26
N ARG A 198 -1.19 16.62 -8.34
CA ARG A 198 -2.06 17.77 -8.58
C ARG A 198 -1.56 18.62 -9.74
N GLU A 199 -0.27 18.96 -9.76
CA GLU A 199 0.35 19.71 -10.86
C GLU A 199 0.21 18.98 -12.19
N LYS A 200 0.55 17.68 -12.23
CA LYS A 200 0.41 16.81 -13.42
C LYS A 200 -1.01 16.77 -13.96
N ILE A 201 -2.02 16.71 -13.09
CA ILE A 201 -3.43 16.71 -13.48
C ILE A 201 -3.83 18.07 -14.08
N LEU A 202 -3.47 19.16 -13.39
CA LEU A 202 -3.79 20.52 -13.84
C LEU A 202 -3.09 20.85 -15.17
N SER A 203 -1.82 20.45 -15.34
CA SER A 203 -1.07 20.65 -16.58
C SER A 203 -1.64 19.86 -17.76
N SER A 204 -2.35 18.76 -17.49
CA SER A 204 -3.05 17.97 -18.51
C SER A 204 -4.42 18.54 -18.92
N GLY A 205 -4.81 19.71 -18.37
CA GLY A 205 -6.10 20.35 -18.64
C GLY A 205 -7.28 19.64 -17.97
N LYS A 206 -7.03 18.73 -17.03
CA LYS A 206 -8.06 17.96 -16.31
C LYS A 206 -8.41 18.63 -14.98
N VAL A 207 -9.64 18.37 -14.53
CA VAL A 207 -10.14 18.88 -13.24
C VAL A 207 -9.62 17.98 -12.10
N TYR A 208 -8.76 18.55 -11.25
CA TYR A 208 -8.31 17.89 -10.02
C TYR A 208 -9.50 17.58 -9.10
N GLY A 209 -9.50 16.40 -8.47
CA GLY A 209 -10.63 15.96 -7.64
C GLY A 209 -11.85 15.44 -8.41
N SER A 210 -11.77 15.30 -9.73
CA SER A 210 -12.80 14.61 -10.51
C SER A 210 -12.61 13.10 -10.48
N GLU A 211 -13.71 12.32 -10.54
CA GLU A 211 -13.60 10.86 -10.53
C GLU A 211 -12.75 10.29 -11.69
N GLU A 212 -12.72 10.98 -12.83
CA GLU A 212 -11.95 10.57 -14.01
C GLU A 212 -10.44 10.64 -13.75
N THR A 213 -10.00 11.60 -12.93
CA THR A 213 -8.60 11.75 -12.58
C THR A 213 -8.09 10.74 -11.55
N LEU A 214 -8.98 9.91 -10.97
CA LEU A 214 -8.63 8.88 -9.99
C LEU A 214 -8.08 7.57 -10.59
N GLN A 215 -7.87 7.50 -11.90
CA GLN A 215 -7.25 6.34 -12.55
C GLN A 215 -5.77 6.25 -12.19
N ILE A 216 -5.32 5.16 -11.56
CA ILE A 216 -3.91 4.94 -11.19
C ILE A 216 -3.10 4.30 -12.33
N GLU A 217 -1.78 4.34 -12.20
CA GLU A 217 -0.86 3.80 -13.22
C GLU A 217 -0.99 2.27 -13.31
N SER A 218 -0.92 1.72 -14.53
CA SER A 218 -1.09 0.28 -14.79
C SER A 218 -0.06 -0.56 -14.02
N SER A 219 1.18 -0.08 -13.89
CA SER A 219 2.24 -0.73 -13.11
C SER A 219 1.84 -0.95 -11.64
N ILE A 220 1.07 -0.02 -11.04
CA ILE A 220 0.59 -0.16 -9.67
C ILE A 220 -0.52 -1.21 -9.60
N VAL A 221 -1.42 -1.23 -10.59
CA VAL A 221 -2.49 -2.24 -10.69
C VAL A 221 -1.88 -3.64 -10.85
N GLU A 222 -0.87 -3.78 -11.70
CA GLU A 222 -0.12 -5.02 -11.93
C GLU A 222 0.57 -5.49 -10.65
N ALA A 223 1.28 -4.61 -9.94
CA ALA A 223 1.93 -4.95 -8.67
C ALA A 223 0.93 -5.41 -7.60
N VAL A 224 -0.22 -4.73 -7.50
CA VAL A 224 -1.29 -5.10 -6.59
C VAL A 224 -1.88 -6.47 -6.93
N LYS A 225 -2.15 -6.73 -8.21
CA LYS A 225 -2.67 -8.02 -8.67
C LYS A 225 -1.68 -9.14 -8.47
N ALA A 226 -0.40 -8.92 -8.76
CA ALA A 226 0.64 -9.91 -8.55
C ALA A 226 0.75 -10.29 -7.07
N LYS A 227 0.69 -9.31 -6.15
CA LYS A 227 0.61 -9.59 -4.70
C LYS A 227 -0.62 -10.44 -4.36
N GLN A 228 -1.78 -10.08 -4.89
CA GLN A 228 -3.03 -10.80 -4.64
C GLN A 228 -2.95 -12.25 -5.13
N SER A 229 -2.35 -12.52 -6.29
CA SER A 229 -2.15 -13.87 -6.80
C SER A 229 -1.30 -14.73 -5.85
N VAL A 230 -0.26 -14.15 -5.22
CA VAL A 230 0.54 -14.86 -4.22
C VAL A 230 -0.29 -15.16 -2.96
N VAL A 231 -1.10 -14.21 -2.48
CA VAL A 231 -2.01 -14.44 -1.34
C VAL A 231 -2.97 -15.59 -1.62
N GLU A 232 -3.57 -15.60 -2.80
CA GLU A 232 -4.49 -16.66 -3.21
C GLU A 232 -3.79 -18.01 -3.23
N TRP A 233 -2.58 -18.10 -3.81
CA TRP A 233 -1.78 -19.33 -3.78
C TRP A 233 -1.51 -19.84 -2.36
N GLN A 234 -1.20 -18.96 -1.41
CA GLN A 234 -1.00 -19.37 -0.03
C GLN A 234 -2.28 -19.96 0.60
N ILE A 235 -3.45 -19.39 0.30
CA ILE A 235 -4.74 -19.93 0.75
C ILE A 235 -4.97 -21.32 0.14
N TYR A 236 -4.68 -21.49 -1.16
CA TYR A 236 -4.84 -22.77 -1.85
C TYR A 236 -4.02 -23.88 -1.21
N VAL A 237 -2.75 -23.60 -0.90
CA VAL A 237 -1.84 -24.56 -0.26
C VAL A 237 -2.34 -24.92 1.15
N GLU A 238 -2.76 -23.94 1.94
CA GLU A 238 -3.22 -24.17 3.32
C GLU A 238 -4.54 -24.94 3.41
N GLU A 239 -5.47 -24.70 2.49
CA GLU A 239 -6.78 -25.37 2.53
C GLU A 239 -6.77 -26.78 1.92
N GLY A 240 -5.71 -27.15 1.19
CA GLY A 240 -5.67 -28.41 0.43
C GLY A 240 -6.77 -28.50 -0.63
N VAL A 241 -7.37 -27.37 -1.01
CA VAL A 241 -8.53 -27.30 -1.91
C VAL A 241 -8.06 -27.16 -3.35
N THR A 242 -8.16 -28.23 -4.14
CA THR A 242 -8.16 -28.13 -5.61
C THR A 242 -9.50 -27.53 -6.05
N ARG A 243 -9.64 -26.21 -6.01
CA ARG A 243 -10.80 -25.52 -6.58
C ARG A 243 -10.57 -25.39 -8.09
N ALA A 244 -10.94 -26.44 -8.82
CA ALA A 244 -10.75 -26.57 -10.27
C ALA A 244 -11.18 -25.32 -11.05
N ASP A 245 -12.22 -24.62 -10.61
CA ASP A 245 -12.80 -23.45 -11.28
C ASP A 245 -11.90 -22.18 -11.30
N ARG A 246 -10.87 -22.12 -10.44
CA ARG A 246 -9.98 -20.95 -10.32
C ARG A 246 -8.51 -21.28 -10.59
N GLN A 247 -8.13 -22.55 -10.52
CA GLN A 247 -6.76 -22.99 -10.83
C GLN A 247 -6.37 -22.63 -12.27
N GLU A 248 -7.33 -22.65 -13.21
CA GLU A 248 -7.12 -22.21 -14.59
C GLU A 248 -6.86 -20.70 -14.75
N LYS A 249 -7.16 -19.88 -13.73
CA LYS A 249 -7.01 -18.41 -13.79
C LYS A 249 -5.74 -17.90 -13.11
N LEU A 250 -5.14 -18.69 -12.23
CA LEU A 250 -3.94 -18.27 -11.51
C LEU A 250 -2.69 -18.74 -12.26
N PRO A 251 -1.67 -17.86 -12.42
CA PRO A 251 -0.39 -18.30 -12.96
C PRO A 251 0.23 -19.35 -12.02
N PRO A 252 1.12 -20.23 -12.50
CA PRO A 252 1.91 -21.12 -11.64
C PRO A 252 2.51 -20.36 -10.44
N ILE A 253 2.64 -21.01 -9.27
CA ILE A 253 3.10 -20.35 -8.05
C ILE A 253 4.46 -19.63 -8.23
N GLU A 254 5.37 -20.24 -8.98
CA GLU A 254 6.67 -19.65 -9.32
C GLU A 254 6.52 -18.40 -10.19
N ASP A 255 5.62 -18.43 -11.18
CA ASP A 255 5.31 -17.28 -12.03
C ASP A 255 4.62 -16.17 -11.24
N ALA A 256 3.72 -16.51 -10.31
CA ALA A 256 3.08 -15.55 -9.41
C ALA A 256 4.12 -14.81 -8.56
N TRP A 257 5.07 -15.54 -7.96
CA TRP A 257 6.17 -14.95 -7.21
C TRP A 257 7.11 -14.13 -8.08
N ARG A 258 7.48 -14.62 -9.27
CA ARG A 258 8.30 -13.87 -10.23
C ARG A 258 7.63 -12.55 -10.63
N GLN A 259 6.34 -12.59 -10.99
CA GLN A 259 5.56 -11.41 -11.35
C GLN A 259 5.46 -10.44 -10.17
N TYR A 260 5.23 -10.94 -8.96
CA TYR A 260 5.19 -10.11 -7.76
C TYR A 260 6.54 -9.41 -7.51
N LEU A 261 7.64 -10.15 -7.54
CA LEU A 261 8.97 -9.60 -7.32
C LEU A 261 9.38 -8.59 -8.40
N MET A 262 9.05 -8.86 -9.68
CA MET A 262 9.32 -7.92 -10.77
C MET A 262 8.46 -6.66 -10.66
N ALA A 263 7.14 -6.80 -10.45
CA ALA A 263 6.22 -5.67 -10.41
C ALA A 263 6.40 -4.81 -9.15
N CYS A 264 6.88 -5.38 -8.05
CA CYS A 264 7.17 -4.67 -6.82
C CYS A 264 8.60 -4.11 -6.73
N LYS A 265 9.45 -4.36 -7.72
CA LYS A 265 10.82 -3.85 -7.75
C LYS A 265 10.82 -2.31 -7.66
N GLY A 266 11.42 -1.77 -6.61
CA GLY A 266 11.50 -0.31 -6.38
C GLY A 266 10.26 0.32 -5.72
N LEU A 267 9.20 -0.44 -5.41
CA LEU A 267 8.00 0.08 -4.73
C LEU A 267 8.13 -0.04 -3.21
N ARG A 268 7.78 1.01 -2.47
CA ARG A 268 7.59 0.93 -1.00
C ARG A 268 6.27 0.22 -0.69
N MET A 269 6.34 -0.98 -0.14
CA MET A 269 5.18 -1.78 0.27
C MET A 269 5.15 -2.00 1.80
N PRO A 270 3.96 -2.13 2.43
CA PRO A 270 3.81 -2.70 3.78
C PRO A 270 4.28 -4.18 3.76
N PRO A 271 4.45 -4.85 4.93
CA PRO A 271 5.33 -6.01 5.05
C PRO A 271 5.08 -7.06 3.96
N ARG A 272 6.17 -7.71 3.56
CA ARG A 272 6.15 -8.87 2.67
C ARG A 272 5.14 -9.90 3.17
N LEU A 273 4.49 -10.57 2.23
CA LEU A 273 3.90 -11.87 2.52
C LEU A 273 5.05 -12.73 3.06
N SER A 274 4.96 -13.16 4.31
CA SER A 274 5.88 -14.16 4.85
C SER A 274 5.73 -15.41 3.99
N TYR A 275 6.84 -15.89 3.44
CA TYR A 275 6.92 -17.25 2.92
C TYR A 275 6.60 -18.19 4.09
N PRO A 276 5.84 -19.28 3.90
CA PRO A 276 5.48 -20.16 5.02
C PRO A 276 6.76 -20.73 5.66
N GLU A 277 7.01 -20.35 6.91
CA GLU A 277 8.11 -20.86 7.72
C GLU A 277 7.75 -22.24 8.29
N SER A 278 7.98 -23.27 7.46
CA SER A 278 8.07 -24.72 7.75
C SER A 278 6.78 -25.48 8.13
N PRO A 279 6.72 -26.81 7.82
CA PRO A 279 7.43 -27.81 8.61
C PRO A 279 7.98 -29.01 7.81
N ALA A 280 9.30 -29.19 7.80
CA ALA A 280 10.01 -30.45 7.52
C ALA A 280 9.84 -31.20 6.16
N GLU A 281 8.96 -30.80 5.24
CA GLU A 281 8.82 -31.46 3.91
C GLU A 281 9.05 -30.50 2.72
N GLN A 282 9.73 -29.39 2.99
CA GLN A 282 9.95 -28.26 2.08
C GLN A 282 11.23 -28.36 1.23
N GLN A 283 12.04 -29.40 1.45
CA GLN A 283 13.45 -29.39 1.07
C GLN A 283 13.69 -29.41 -0.45
N GLU A 284 12.76 -29.95 -1.25
CA GLU A 284 12.96 -30.06 -2.71
C GLU A 284 12.48 -28.81 -3.48
N ALA A 285 11.36 -28.21 -3.03
CA ALA A 285 10.82 -26.98 -3.61
C ALA A 285 11.60 -25.73 -3.18
N GLU A 286 12.15 -25.71 -1.96
CA GLU A 286 13.02 -24.63 -1.49
C GLU A 286 14.37 -24.61 -2.20
N ILE A 287 14.96 -25.78 -2.48
CA ILE A 287 16.20 -25.87 -3.27
C ILE A 287 15.95 -25.35 -4.70
N GLN A 288 14.81 -25.68 -5.31
CA GLN A 288 14.47 -25.15 -6.63
C GLN A 288 14.17 -23.64 -6.61
N ALA A 289 13.38 -23.14 -5.66
CA ALA A 289 13.04 -21.73 -5.56
C ALA A 289 14.25 -20.85 -5.18
N ALA A 290 15.11 -21.32 -4.28
CA ALA A 290 16.36 -20.64 -3.93
C ALA A 290 17.37 -20.69 -5.09
N SER A 291 17.47 -21.81 -5.81
CA SER A 291 18.30 -21.90 -7.03
C SER A 291 17.83 -20.91 -8.10
N ILE A 292 16.51 -20.80 -8.30
CA ILE A 292 15.89 -19.83 -9.23
C ILE A 292 16.18 -18.38 -8.80
N LEU A 293 16.07 -18.07 -7.51
CA LEU A 293 16.36 -16.72 -6.99
C LEU A 293 17.85 -16.37 -7.12
N MET A 294 18.75 -17.33 -6.90
CA MET A 294 20.19 -17.13 -7.12
C MET A 294 20.52 -16.94 -8.59
N GLU A 295 19.95 -17.74 -9.50
CA GLU A 295 20.14 -17.61 -10.94
C GLU A 295 19.63 -16.26 -11.49
N LEU A 296 18.48 -15.79 -11.02
CA LEU A 296 17.93 -14.49 -11.41
C LEU A 296 18.80 -13.31 -10.90
N SER A 297 19.44 -13.47 -9.73
CA SER A 297 20.39 -12.48 -9.20
C SER A 297 21.72 -12.46 -9.97
N ALA A 298 22.18 -13.62 -10.45
CA ALA A 298 23.41 -13.75 -11.22
C ALA A 298 23.26 -13.18 -12.64
N HIS A 299 22.12 -13.40 -13.30
CA HIS A 299 21.86 -12.87 -14.65
C HIS A 299 21.61 -11.36 -14.66
N ALA A 300 21.08 -10.79 -13.58
CA ALA A 300 20.91 -9.34 -13.44
C ALA A 300 22.23 -8.58 -13.17
N SER A 301 23.32 -9.29 -12.86
CA SER A 301 24.64 -8.72 -12.57
C SER A 301 25.58 -8.69 -13.78
N HIS A 302 25.14 -9.24 -14.92
CA HIS A 302 25.92 -9.34 -16.16
C HIS A 302 25.22 -8.77 -17.40
N ALA A 303 24.16 -7.97 -17.22
CA ALA A 303 23.48 -7.23 -18.27
C ALA A 303 23.69 -5.72 -18.12
#